data_AF-A0A450Z5C5-F1
#
_entry.id   AF-A0A450Z5C5-F1
#
_cell.length_a   1.000
_cell.length_b   1.000
_cell.length_c   1.000
_cell.angle_alpha   90.00
_cell.angle_beta   90.00
_cell.angle_gamma   90.00
#
_symmetry.space_group_name_H-M   'P 1'
#
loop_
_entity.id
_entity.type
_entity.pdbx_description
1 polymer ?
#
loop_
_entity_poly.entity_id
_entity_poly.type
_entity_poly.pdbx_seq_one_letter_code
_entity_poly.pdbx_strand_id
1 'polypeptide(L)'
;MSTSLLHHAWGIRGYTYVCTRYNIPFTSPKRSYTKRFERYAWELPRHMTIQDAARHLSVGWNTIKDIQARYLYRRFDKPKLSELRRIAIDEIYLGMHSGYPTIVMGLDSGAVVEVAEGNHAEALAPFWKRLKRSQAKVEAVATDMGPAYIKAVRENLPEAALVFDHFHITELYNEKLTELRRAIEKEAGILEKRSLKASVGF
;
A
#
# COMPACT_ATOMS: atom_id res chain seq x y z
N MET A 1 32.52 24.13 0.94
CA MET A 1 32.99 25.21 0.03
C MET A 1 33.56 24.54 -1.21
N SER A 2 33.02 24.85 -2.38
CA SER A 2 33.39 24.19 -3.65
C SER A 2 34.86 24.49 -3.99
N THR A 3 35.65 23.45 -4.27
CA THR A 3 37.04 23.52 -4.73
C THR A 3 37.22 24.37 -5.98
N SER A 4 36.16 24.63 -6.74
CA SER A 4 36.17 25.52 -7.91
C SER A 4 36.53 26.98 -7.60
N LEU A 5 36.30 27.47 -6.38
CA LEU A 5 36.58 28.86 -6.00
C LEU A 5 38.06 29.14 -5.71
N LEU A 6 38.84 28.13 -5.31
CA LEU A 6 40.28 28.30 -5.05
C LEU A 6 41.11 28.44 -6.35
N HIS A 7 40.65 27.84 -7.45
CA HIS A 7 41.41 27.84 -8.70
C HIS A 7 41.32 29.14 -9.50
N HIS A 8 40.30 29.97 -9.27
CA HIS A 8 40.14 31.25 -9.97
C HIS A 8 41.14 32.33 -9.52
N ALA A 9 41.69 32.23 -8.31
CA ALA A 9 42.64 33.21 -7.77
C ALA A 9 44.07 33.10 -8.34
N TRP A 10 44.42 31.97 -8.99
CA TRP A 10 45.79 31.66 -9.44
C TRP A 10 45.95 31.51 -10.96
N GLY A 11 44.95 31.90 -11.77
CA GLY A 11 45.11 32.01 -13.22
C GLY A 11 45.39 30.69 -13.96
N ILE A 12 45.16 29.52 -13.34
CA ILE A 12 45.36 28.22 -13.97
C ILE A 12 44.20 27.96 -14.94
N ARG A 13 44.40 28.28 -16.22
CA ARG A 13 43.51 27.87 -17.31
C ARG A 13 43.85 26.45 -17.76
N GLY A 14 42.87 25.55 -17.74
CA GLY A 14 42.97 24.24 -18.40
C GLY A 14 43.04 23.03 -17.47
N TYR A 15 42.13 22.89 -16.51
CA TYR A 15 41.93 21.59 -15.86
C TYR A 15 40.92 20.76 -16.69
N THR A 16 41.33 19.58 -17.14
CA THR A 16 40.42 18.60 -17.74
C THR A 16 39.98 17.65 -16.62
N TYR A 17 38.69 17.63 -16.29
CA TYR A 17 38.16 16.62 -15.38
C TYR A 17 38.20 15.25 -16.06
N VAL A 18 39.20 14.43 -15.74
CA VAL A 18 39.25 13.03 -16.16
C VAL A 18 38.48 12.21 -15.13
N CYS A 19 37.21 11.93 -15.42
CA CYS A 19 36.43 10.99 -14.62
C CYS A 19 36.83 9.56 -14.99
N THR A 20 37.76 8.98 -14.24
CA THR A 20 38.13 7.57 -14.43
C THR A 20 37.03 6.67 -13.86
N ARG A 21 36.18 6.12 -14.73
CA ARG A 21 35.16 5.14 -14.35
C ARG A 21 35.80 3.77 -14.20
N TYR A 22 36.09 3.37 -12.97
CA TYR A 22 36.49 2.00 -12.65
C TYR A 22 35.27 1.08 -12.62
N ASN A 23 35.26 0.04 -13.46
CA ASN A 23 34.27 -1.03 -13.38
C ASN A 23 34.69 -2.00 -12.27
N ILE A 24 34.01 -1.95 -11.13
CA ILE A 24 34.27 -2.84 -10.00
C ILE A 24 33.24 -3.97 -10.04
N PRO A 25 33.62 -5.20 -10.45
CA PRO A 25 32.65 -6.25 -10.78
C PRO A 25 31.81 -6.74 -9.58
N PHE A 26 32.32 -6.55 -8.36
CA PHE A 26 31.68 -6.99 -7.13
C PHE A 26 30.83 -5.90 -6.44
N THR A 27 30.70 -4.70 -7.03
CA THR A 27 29.79 -3.65 -6.54
C THR A 27 28.71 -3.36 -7.59
N SER A 28 27.61 -2.76 -7.14
CA SER A 28 26.59 -2.21 -8.03
C SER A 28 26.96 -0.76 -8.42
N PRO A 29 26.66 -0.28 -9.64
CA PRO A 29 26.97 1.08 -10.04
C PRO A 29 26.45 2.11 -9.04
N LYS A 30 27.28 3.12 -8.72
CA LYS A 30 26.96 4.20 -7.77
C LYS A 30 26.68 3.74 -6.33
N ARG A 31 27.14 2.55 -5.93
CA ARG A 31 27.02 2.04 -4.55
C ARG A 31 28.38 1.90 -3.88
N SER A 32 28.44 2.22 -2.60
CA SER A 32 29.64 2.13 -1.75
C SER A 32 29.84 0.76 -1.10
N TYR A 33 28.93 -0.18 -1.32
CA TYR A 33 28.96 -1.53 -0.73
C TYR A 33 28.99 -2.63 -1.80
N THR A 34 29.43 -3.82 -1.39
CA THR A 34 29.57 -4.99 -2.28
C THR A 34 28.25 -5.73 -2.49
N LYS A 35 28.14 -6.48 -3.58
CA LYS A 35 27.00 -7.38 -3.85
C LYS A 35 26.83 -8.45 -2.78
N ARG A 36 27.93 -8.92 -2.18
CA ARG A 36 27.91 -9.89 -1.07
C ARG A 36 27.34 -9.28 0.20
N PHE A 37 27.74 -8.04 0.51
CA PHE A 37 27.14 -7.28 1.62
C PHE A 37 25.64 -7.06 1.39
N GLU A 38 25.24 -6.62 0.18
CA GLU A 38 23.82 -6.43 -0.17
C GLU A 38 22.99 -7.70 0.05
N ARG A 39 23.52 -8.87 -0.33
CA ARG A 39 22.85 -10.17 -0.12
C ARG A 39 22.67 -10.49 1.36
N TYR A 40 23.71 -10.33 2.17
CA TYR A 40 23.63 -10.60 3.60
C TYR A 40 22.68 -9.62 4.31
N ALA A 41 22.84 -8.32 4.03
CA ALA A 41 21.97 -7.28 4.58
C ALA A 41 20.49 -7.45 4.19
N TRP A 42 20.23 -8.05 3.03
CA TRP A 42 18.89 -8.37 2.57
C TRP A 42 18.23 -9.53 3.37
N GLU A 43 19.01 -10.49 3.87
CA GLU A 43 18.47 -11.65 4.61
C GLU A 43 18.02 -11.27 6.02
N LEU A 44 18.71 -10.32 6.66
CA LEU A 44 18.48 -9.98 8.06
C LEU A 44 17.04 -9.54 8.38
N PRO A 45 16.36 -8.71 7.56
CA PRO A 45 14.99 -8.30 7.86
C PRO A 45 13.93 -9.43 7.89
N ARG A 46 14.30 -10.65 7.51
CA ARG A 46 13.46 -11.85 7.73
C ARG A 46 13.45 -12.31 9.19
N HIS A 47 14.42 -11.86 9.98
CA HIS A 47 14.65 -12.31 11.35
C HIS A 47 14.70 -11.15 12.36
N MET A 48 14.84 -9.91 11.91
CA MET A 48 14.93 -8.72 12.77
C MET A 48 14.35 -7.48 12.07
N THR A 49 14.17 -6.38 12.79
CA THR A 49 13.67 -5.15 12.16
C THR A 49 14.73 -4.51 11.25
N ILE A 50 14.32 -3.63 10.33
CA ILE A 50 15.26 -2.81 9.52
C ILE A 50 16.21 -2.02 10.44
N GLN A 51 15.71 -1.55 11.59
CA GLN A 51 16.50 -0.80 12.55
C GLN A 51 17.55 -1.68 13.24
N ASP A 52 17.18 -2.89 13.65
CA ASP A 52 18.12 -3.83 14.26
C ASP A 52 19.17 -4.29 13.25
N ALA A 53 18.79 -4.57 12.00
CA ALA A 53 19.72 -4.91 10.93
C ALA A 53 20.72 -3.77 10.66
N ALA A 54 20.25 -2.52 10.67
CA ALA A 54 21.11 -1.35 10.52
C ALA A 54 22.11 -1.22 11.67
N ARG A 55 21.68 -1.42 12.93
CA ARG A 55 22.56 -1.42 14.10
C ARG A 55 23.57 -2.58 14.05
N HIS A 56 23.10 -3.79 13.74
CA HIS A 56 23.94 -5.00 13.62
C HIS A 56 25.05 -4.84 12.58
N LEU A 57 24.73 -4.25 11.43
CA LEU A 57 25.68 -4.03 10.34
C LEU A 57 26.45 -2.72 10.45
N SER A 58 26.18 -1.90 11.48
CA SER A 58 26.77 -0.56 11.65
C SER A 58 26.63 0.33 10.41
N VAL A 59 25.45 0.30 9.77
CA VAL A 59 25.12 1.15 8.62
C VAL A 59 23.90 2.02 8.89
N GLY A 60 23.72 3.07 8.09
CA GLY A 60 22.53 3.90 8.17
C GLY A 60 21.25 3.12 7.86
N TRP A 61 20.16 3.41 8.57
CA TRP A 61 18.85 2.80 8.37
C TRP A 61 18.37 2.88 6.91
N ASN A 62 18.59 4.04 6.26
CA ASN A 62 18.25 4.24 4.85
C ASN A 62 18.99 3.28 3.91
N THR A 63 20.19 2.82 4.27
CA THR A 63 20.94 1.85 3.45
C THR A 63 20.23 0.50 3.42
N ILE A 64 19.79 0.00 4.57
CA ILE A 64 19.06 -1.28 4.65
C ILE A 64 17.69 -1.14 3.99
N LYS A 65 16.99 -0.02 4.22
CA LYS A 65 15.71 0.29 3.57
C LYS A 65 15.84 0.32 2.03
N ASP A 66 16.85 0.99 1.47
CA ASP A 66 17.08 1.03 0.02
C ASP A 66 17.37 -0.36 -0.53
N ILE A 67 18.18 -1.17 0.16
CA ILE A 67 18.45 -2.56 -0.24
C ILE A 67 17.14 -3.37 -0.31
N GLN A 68 16.29 -3.27 0.71
CA GLN A 68 15.00 -3.96 0.75
C GLN A 68 14.05 -3.47 -0.35
N ALA A 69 13.87 -2.16 -0.48
CA ALA A 69 12.99 -1.57 -1.49
C ALA A 69 13.40 -2.00 -2.90
N ARG A 70 14.69 -1.99 -3.22
CA ARG A 70 15.21 -2.45 -4.52
C ARG A 70 15.01 -3.94 -4.76
N TYR A 71 15.10 -4.76 -3.72
CA TYR A 71 14.79 -6.18 -3.85
C TYR A 71 13.30 -6.38 -4.16
N LEU A 72 12.43 -5.73 -3.39
CA LEU A 72 10.98 -5.83 -3.57
C LEU A 72 10.57 -5.36 -4.97
N TYR A 73 11.10 -4.22 -5.42
CA TYR A 73 10.87 -3.74 -6.79
C TYR A 73 11.33 -4.78 -7.82
N ARG A 74 12.57 -5.27 -7.75
CA ARG A 74 13.07 -6.27 -8.71
C ARG A 74 12.26 -7.57 -8.73
N ARG A 75 11.73 -7.99 -7.58
CA ARG A 75 11.03 -9.27 -7.44
C ARG A 75 9.54 -9.18 -7.77
N PHE A 76 8.89 -8.06 -7.44
CA PHE A 76 7.43 -7.94 -7.42
C PHE A 76 6.87 -6.79 -8.27
N ASP A 77 7.68 -6.00 -8.98
CA ASP A 77 7.22 -4.90 -9.85
C ASP A 77 6.21 -5.33 -10.93
N LYS A 78 6.27 -6.61 -11.37
CA LYS A 78 5.43 -7.12 -12.48
C LYS A 78 4.79 -8.46 -12.13
N PRO A 79 3.76 -8.46 -11.27
CA PRO A 79 3.01 -9.68 -10.97
C PRO A 79 2.32 -10.18 -12.25
N LYS A 80 2.30 -11.51 -12.43
CA LYS A 80 1.58 -12.15 -13.54
C LYS A 80 0.08 -12.07 -13.26
N LEU A 81 -0.67 -11.46 -14.17
CA LEU A 81 -2.13 -11.31 -14.04
C LEU A 81 -2.92 -12.42 -14.75
N SER A 82 -2.31 -13.15 -15.69
CA SER A 82 -3.00 -14.12 -16.56
C SER A 82 -3.69 -15.27 -15.80
N GLU A 83 -3.24 -15.56 -14.58
CA GLU A 83 -3.77 -16.64 -13.73
C GLU A 83 -4.79 -16.14 -12.70
N LEU A 84 -5.15 -14.84 -12.73
CA LEU A 84 -6.15 -14.28 -11.82
C LEU A 84 -7.55 -14.78 -12.16
N ARG A 85 -8.15 -15.49 -11.20
CA ARG A 85 -9.56 -15.94 -11.25
C ARG A 85 -10.43 -15.24 -10.23
N ARG A 86 -9.94 -15.09 -9.00
CA ARG A 86 -10.65 -14.45 -7.89
C ARG A 86 -9.79 -13.32 -7.34
N ILE A 87 -10.35 -12.12 -7.28
CA ILE A 87 -9.64 -10.93 -6.79
C ILE A 87 -10.39 -10.28 -5.64
N ALA A 88 -9.66 -9.60 -4.76
CA ALA A 88 -10.20 -8.70 -3.75
C ALA A 88 -9.68 -7.28 -4.02
N ILE A 89 -10.56 -6.30 -3.85
CA ILE A 89 -10.27 -4.87 -3.94
C ILE A 89 -10.65 -4.26 -2.60
N ASP A 90 -9.70 -3.60 -1.95
CA ASP A 90 -9.90 -3.01 -0.64
C ASP A 90 -9.03 -1.76 -0.43
N GLU A 91 -9.41 -0.92 0.51
CA GLU A 91 -8.65 0.27 0.90
C GLU A 91 -7.94 0.02 2.23
N ILE A 92 -6.63 0.28 2.27
CA ILE A 92 -5.87 0.21 3.53
C ILE A 92 -5.47 1.60 3.99
N TYR A 93 -5.73 1.92 5.25
CA TYR A 93 -5.22 3.16 5.84
C TYR A 93 -3.73 3.03 6.16
N LEU A 94 -2.88 3.83 5.50
CA LEU A 94 -1.43 3.86 5.75
C LEU A 94 -0.98 5.04 6.62
N GLY A 95 -1.91 5.86 7.13
CA GLY A 95 -1.62 7.00 8.00
C GLY A 95 -1.91 8.35 7.36
N MET A 96 -1.85 9.40 8.16
CA MET A 96 -2.32 10.75 7.81
C MET A 96 -1.67 11.35 6.55
N HIS A 97 -0.42 11.01 6.25
CA HIS A 97 0.33 11.53 5.10
C HIS A 97 0.20 10.68 3.83
N SER A 98 -0.16 9.40 3.99
CA SER A 98 -0.23 8.42 2.88
C SER A 98 -1.65 8.08 2.49
N GLY A 99 -2.64 8.41 3.33
CA GLY A 99 -4.06 8.24 3.04
C GLY A 99 -4.48 6.78 2.92
N TYR A 100 -5.38 6.54 1.97
CA TYR A 100 -6.01 5.26 1.69
C TYR A 100 -5.63 4.78 0.28
N PRO A 101 -4.51 4.10 0.09
CA PRO A 101 -4.26 3.38 -1.15
C PRO A 101 -5.26 2.23 -1.33
N THR A 102 -5.67 2.04 -2.58
CA THR A 102 -6.45 0.88 -3.01
C THR A 102 -5.51 -0.27 -3.32
N ILE A 103 -5.76 -1.44 -2.72
CA ILE A 103 -5.02 -2.67 -2.96
C ILE A 103 -5.88 -3.63 -3.77
N VAL A 104 -5.27 -4.25 -4.79
CA VAL A 104 -5.86 -5.41 -5.47
C VAL A 104 -5.03 -6.65 -5.15
N MET A 105 -5.70 -7.70 -4.69
CA MET A 105 -5.08 -8.96 -4.31
C MET A 105 -5.71 -10.12 -5.08
N GLY A 106 -4.89 -11.10 -5.48
CA GLY A 106 -5.39 -12.40 -5.93
C GLY A 106 -5.79 -13.26 -4.74
N LEU A 107 -7.06 -13.64 -4.64
CA LEU A 107 -7.58 -14.44 -3.52
C LEU A 107 -7.05 -15.88 -3.51
N ASP A 108 -6.66 -16.41 -4.68
CA ASP A 108 -6.07 -17.76 -4.78
C ASP A 108 -4.62 -17.81 -4.29
N SER A 109 -3.84 -16.77 -4.57
CA SER A 109 -2.39 -16.75 -4.28
C SER A 109 -2.05 -15.96 -3.01
N GLY A 110 -2.97 -15.14 -2.51
CA GLY A 110 -2.72 -14.15 -1.46
C GLY A 110 -1.76 -13.03 -1.91
N ALA A 111 -1.44 -12.95 -3.20
CA ALA A 111 -0.46 -11.99 -3.71
C ALA A 111 -1.13 -10.65 -4.02
N VAL A 112 -0.51 -9.57 -3.54
CA VAL A 112 -0.85 -8.21 -3.98
C VAL A 112 -0.43 -8.05 -5.44
N VAL A 113 -1.38 -7.72 -6.31
CA VAL A 113 -1.18 -7.57 -7.75
C VAL A 113 -1.17 -6.13 -8.22
N GLU A 114 -1.76 -5.22 -7.44
CA GLU A 114 -1.76 -3.77 -7.69
C GLU A 114 -1.84 -3.02 -6.36
N VAL A 115 -1.17 -1.87 -6.30
CA VAL A 115 -1.37 -0.85 -5.28
C VAL A 115 -1.56 0.47 -6.01
N ALA A 116 -2.74 1.06 -5.91
CA ALA A 116 -3.07 2.33 -6.52
C ALA A 116 -3.16 3.44 -5.45
N GLU A 117 -2.52 4.58 -5.71
CA GLU A 117 -2.58 5.73 -4.82
C GLU A 117 -3.93 6.47 -5.00
N GLY A 118 -4.74 6.47 -3.95
CA GLY A 118 -6.05 7.13 -3.92
C GLY A 118 -7.20 6.19 -3.54
N ASN A 119 -8.30 6.79 -3.10
CA ASN A 119 -9.53 6.19 -2.58
C ASN A 119 -10.66 6.16 -3.62
N HIS A 120 -10.31 6.09 -4.90
CA HIS A 120 -11.27 6.23 -5.98
C HIS A 120 -11.09 5.12 -7.00
N ALA A 121 -12.22 4.57 -7.45
CA ALA A 121 -12.30 3.61 -8.56
C ALA A 121 -11.48 4.01 -9.80
N GLU A 122 -11.31 5.32 -10.04
CA GLU A 122 -10.50 5.86 -11.13
C GLU A 122 -9.01 5.53 -10.99
N ALA A 123 -8.49 5.39 -9.77
CA ALA A 123 -7.10 5.02 -9.50
C ALA A 123 -6.76 3.62 -10.06
N LEU A 124 -7.77 2.76 -10.24
CA LEU A 124 -7.62 1.43 -10.83
C LEU A 124 -7.66 1.41 -12.37
N ALA A 125 -7.86 2.55 -13.04
CA ALA A 125 -7.89 2.60 -14.51
C ALA A 125 -6.66 1.97 -15.20
N PRO A 126 -5.41 2.18 -14.72
CA PRO A 126 -4.23 1.49 -15.26
C PRO A 126 -4.28 -0.03 -15.06
N PHE A 127 -4.76 -0.47 -13.89
CA PHE A 127 -4.91 -1.88 -13.57
C PHE A 127 -5.90 -2.57 -14.50
N TRP A 128 -7.08 -2.00 -14.71
CA TRP A 128 -8.09 -2.58 -15.61
C TRP A 128 -7.56 -2.75 -17.03
N LYS A 129 -6.79 -1.77 -17.55
CA LYS A 129 -6.12 -1.87 -18.86
C LYS A 129 -5.12 -3.03 -18.90
N ARG A 130 -4.35 -3.24 -17.83
CA ARG A 130 -3.35 -4.31 -17.72
C ARG A 130 -4.03 -5.68 -17.59
N LEU A 131 -5.10 -5.78 -16.81
CA LEU A 131 -5.90 -6.98 -16.64
C LEU A 131 -6.53 -7.41 -17.97
N LYS A 132 -7.16 -6.48 -18.71
CA LYS A 132 -7.74 -6.77 -20.02
C LYS A 132 -6.70 -7.31 -21.03
N ARG A 133 -5.49 -6.74 -21.03
CA ARG A 133 -4.38 -7.22 -21.87
C ARG A 133 -3.86 -8.60 -21.47
N SER A 134 -4.00 -8.98 -20.20
CA SER A 134 -3.57 -10.28 -19.69
C SER A 134 -4.50 -11.44 -20.05
N GLN A 135 -5.70 -11.14 -20.56
CA GLN A 135 -6.75 -12.12 -20.89
C GLN A 135 -7.15 -13.03 -19.71
N ALA A 136 -6.93 -12.55 -18.48
CA ALA A 136 -7.33 -13.25 -17.26
C ALA A 136 -8.85 -13.44 -17.24
N LYS A 137 -9.29 -14.64 -16.85
CA LYS A 137 -10.71 -14.97 -16.69
C LYS A 137 -11.09 -14.81 -15.23
N VAL A 138 -11.41 -13.58 -14.84
CA VAL A 138 -11.85 -13.28 -13.48
C VAL A 138 -13.29 -13.74 -13.32
N GLU A 139 -13.49 -14.70 -12.43
CA GLU A 139 -14.78 -15.32 -12.08
C GLU A 139 -15.49 -14.54 -10.98
N ALA A 140 -14.75 -13.97 -10.02
CA ALA A 140 -15.33 -13.23 -8.91
C ALA A 140 -14.43 -12.10 -8.41
N VAL A 141 -15.07 -11.04 -7.93
CA VAL A 141 -14.44 -9.87 -7.32
C VAL A 141 -15.07 -9.61 -5.96
N ALA A 142 -14.26 -9.70 -4.90
CA ALA A 142 -14.61 -9.26 -3.57
C ALA A 142 -14.29 -7.77 -3.41
N THR A 143 -15.24 -6.99 -2.90
CA THR A 143 -15.05 -5.55 -2.63
C THR A 143 -15.93 -5.11 -1.48
N ASP A 144 -15.61 -3.96 -0.89
CA ASP A 144 -16.54 -3.22 -0.05
C ASP A 144 -17.79 -2.76 -0.85
N MET A 145 -18.85 -2.38 -0.14
CA MET A 145 -20.15 -1.94 -0.66
C MET A 145 -20.14 -0.53 -1.25
N GLY A 146 -18.97 0.13 -1.32
CA GLY A 146 -18.83 1.45 -1.93
C GLY A 146 -19.35 1.49 -3.38
N PRO A 147 -20.28 2.41 -3.73
CA PRO A 147 -20.92 2.45 -5.05
C PRO A 147 -19.92 2.69 -6.19
N ALA A 148 -18.81 3.37 -5.91
CA ALA A 148 -17.73 3.59 -6.86
C ALA A 148 -17.06 2.27 -7.29
N TYR A 149 -16.75 1.37 -6.35
CA TYR A 149 -16.15 0.07 -6.66
C TYR A 149 -17.14 -0.86 -7.35
N ILE A 150 -18.39 -0.90 -6.88
CA ILE A 150 -19.46 -1.67 -7.53
C ILE A 150 -19.55 -1.27 -9.01
N LYS A 151 -19.61 0.03 -9.31
CA LYS A 151 -19.64 0.54 -10.68
C LYS A 151 -18.40 0.13 -11.46
N ALA A 152 -17.21 0.35 -10.90
CA ALA A 152 -15.95 0.03 -11.57
C ALA A 152 -15.82 -1.44 -11.96
N VAL A 153 -16.22 -2.34 -11.05
CA VAL A 153 -16.21 -3.79 -11.30
C VAL A 153 -17.22 -4.16 -12.38
N ARG A 154 -18.44 -3.63 -12.30
CA ARG A 154 -19.49 -3.91 -13.30
C ARG A 154 -19.13 -3.41 -14.70
N GLU A 155 -18.46 -2.27 -14.80
CA GLU A 155 -18.02 -1.71 -16.09
C GLU A 155 -16.85 -2.48 -16.71
N ASN A 156 -15.92 -2.98 -15.91
CA ASN A 156 -14.70 -3.65 -16.41
C ASN A 156 -14.82 -5.18 -16.49
N LEU A 157 -15.63 -5.79 -15.62
CA LEU A 157 -15.81 -7.24 -15.48
C LEU A 157 -17.30 -7.59 -15.34
N PRO A 158 -18.12 -7.39 -16.40
CA PRO A 158 -19.57 -7.58 -16.32
C PRO A 158 -19.99 -9.03 -16.03
N GLU A 159 -19.17 -10.00 -16.44
CA GLU A 159 -19.44 -11.44 -16.25
C GLU A 159 -18.98 -11.97 -14.88
N ALA A 160 -18.15 -11.20 -14.14
CA ALA A 160 -17.65 -11.64 -12.85
C ALA A 160 -18.72 -11.52 -11.76
N ALA A 161 -18.74 -12.49 -10.85
CA ALA A 161 -19.56 -12.43 -9.65
C ALA A 161 -19.03 -11.32 -8.72
N LEU A 162 -19.87 -10.34 -8.42
CA LEU A 162 -19.59 -9.33 -7.42
C LEU A 162 -19.93 -9.90 -6.03
N VAL A 163 -18.92 -10.01 -5.18
CA VAL A 163 -19.04 -10.53 -3.82
C VAL A 163 -18.75 -9.39 -2.85
N PHE A 164 -19.61 -9.22 -1.85
CA PHE A 164 -19.34 -8.27 -0.77
C PHE A 164 -18.53 -8.94 0.32
N ASP A 165 -17.54 -8.23 0.83
CA ASP A 165 -16.72 -8.71 1.92
C ASP A 165 -17.55 -8.91 3.20
N HIS A 166 -17.35 -10.05 3.85
CA HIS A 166 -18.05 -10.44 5.07
C HIS A 166 -17.73 -9.54 6.26
N PHE A 167 -16.50 -9.04 6.34
CA PHE A 167 -16.10 -8.12 7.41
C PHE A 167 -16.95 -6.84 7.37
N HIS A 168 -16.98 -6.18 6.22
CA HIS A 168 -17.76 -4.96 5.99
C HIS A 168 -19.27 -5.16 6.21
N ILE A 169 -19.82 -6.31 5.80
CA ILE A 169 -21.23 -6.68 6.10
C ILE A 169 -21.46 -6.74 7.62
N THR A 170 -20.56 -7.40 8.34
CA THR A 170 -20.70 -7.63 9.78
C THR A 170 -20.54 -6.34 10.56
N GLU A 171 -19.60 -5.48 10.15
CA GLU A 171 -19.42 -4.14 10.71
C GLU A 171 -20.69 -3.31 10.55
N LEU A 172 -21.24 -3.21 9.34
CA LEU A 172 -22.49 -2.50 9.06
C LEU A 172 -23.65 -3.02 9.92
N TYR A 173 -23.76 -4.35 10.07
CA TYR A 173 -24.80 -4.96 10.89
C TYR A 173 -24.67 -4.54 12.37
N ASN A 174 -23.45 -4.57 12.92
CA ASN A 174 -23.19 -4.16 14.30
C ASN A 174 -23.44 -2.67 14.54
N GLU A 175 -23.10 -1.82 13.57
CA GLU A 175 -23.43 -0.39 13.61
C GLU A 175 -24.94 -0.17 13.69
N LYS A 176 -25.72 -0.84 12.82
CA LYS A 176 -27.18 -0.72 12.80
C LYS A 176 -27.84 -1.25 14.07
N LEU A 177 -27.32 -2.34 14.63
CA LEU A 177 -27.78 -2.82 15.95
C LEU A 177 -27.50 -1.80 17.06
N THR A 178 -26.33 -1.15 17.02
CA THR A 178 -25.96 -0.11 17.98
C THR A 178 -26.87 1.12 17.87
N GLU A 179 -27.18 1.55 16.65
CA GLU A 179 -28.14 2.63 16.40
C GLU A 179 -29.54 2.28 16.93
N LEU A 180 -30.04 1.08 16.63
CA LEU A 180 -31.34 0.61 17.12
C LEU A 180 -31.38 0.59 18.65
N ARG A 181 -30.35 0.04 19.28
CA ARG A 181 -30.24 0.03 20.75
C ARG A 181 -30.31 1.45 21.33
N ARG A 182 -29.55 2.39 20.77
CA ARG A 182 -29.57 3.80 21.20
C ARG A 182 -30.94 4.45 21.01
N ALA A 183 -31.64 4.12 19.93
CA ALA A 183 -32.98 4.63 19.67
C ALA A 183 -33.99 4.12 20.72
N ILE A 184 -33.97 2.82 21.03
CA ILE A 184 -34.82 2.20 22.05
C ILE A 184 -34.52 2.79 23.43
N GLU A 185 -33.25 2.93 23.82
CA GLU A 185 -32.85 3.52 25.11
C GLU A 185 -33.32 4.99 25.22
N LYS A 186 -33.23 5.76 24.13
CA LYS A 186 -33.73 7.14 24.09
C LYS A 186 -35.25 7.20 24.26
N GLU A 187 -36.00 6.32 23.59
CA GLU A 187 -37.45 6.25 23.71
C GLU A 187 -37.89 5.82 25.12
N ALA A 188 -37.24 4.80 25.69
CA ALA A 188 -37.47 4.36 27.06
C ALA A 188 -37.20 5.48 28.08
N GLY A 189 -36.07 6.20 27.95
CA GLY A 189 -35.77 7.34 28.82
C GLY A 189 -36.74 8.52 28.67
N ILE A 190 -37.34 8.72 27.50
CA ILE A 190 -38.42 9.71 27.31
C ILE A 190 -39.70 9.28 28.02
N LEU A 191 -40.07 7.99 27.91
CA LEU A 191 -41.24 7.42 28.58
C LEU A 191 -41.09 7.48 30.10
N GLU A 192 -39.91 7.13 30.62
CA GLU A 192 -39.61 7.17 32.04
C GLU A 192 -39.68 8.62 32.58
N LYS A 193 -39.09 9.60 31.88
CA LYS A 193 -39.20 11.03 32.22
C LYS A 193 -40.63 11.57 32.16
N ARG A 194 -41.44 11.09 31.21
CA ARG A 194 -42.88 11.45 31.13
C ARG A 194 -43.66 10.88 32.31
N SER A 195 -43.38 9.62 32.69
CA SER A 195 -44.02 8.98 33.84
C SER A 195 -43.69 9.69 35.15
N LEU A 196 -42.43 10.10 35.35
CA LEU A 196 -41.98 10.82 36.54
C LEU A 196 -42.60 12.23 36.64
N LYS A 197 -42.75 12.95 35.52
CA LYS A 197 -43.45 14.25 35.51
C LYS A 197 -44.95 14.11 35.80
N ALA A 198 -45.58 13.03 35.34
CA ALA A 198 -46.99 12.76 35.63
C ALA A 198 -47.22 12.44 37.12
N SER A 199 -46.26 11.80 37.80
CA SER A 199 -46.35 11.46 39.23
C SER A 199 -46.02 12.61 40.19
N VAL A 200 -45.35 13.68 39.74
CA VAL A 200 -44.92 14.82 40.60
C VAL A 200 -45.85 16.05 40.44
N GLY A 201 -46.87 15.95 39.59
CA GLY A 201 -47.81 17.05 39.29
C GLY A 201 -49.12 17.07 40.10
N PHE A 202 -49.11 16.59 41.34
CA PHE A 202 -50.23 16.70 42.28
C PHE A 202 -49.88 17.63 43.45
#